data_AF-A0A965ECD4-F1
#
_entry.id   AF-A0A965ECD4-F1
#
_cell.length_a   1.000
_cell.length_b   1.000
_cell.length_c   1.000
_cell.angle_alpha   90.00
_cell.angle_beta   90.00
_cell.angle_gamma   90.00
#
_symmetry.space_group_name_H-M   'P 1'
#
loop_
_entity.id
_entity.type
_entity.pdbx_description
1 polymer ?
#
loop_
_entity_poly.entity_id
_entity_poly.type
_entity_poly.pdbx_seq_one_letter_code
_entity_poly.pdbx_strand_id
1 'polypeptide(L)'
;MNGTMLGLESADALASVALSQEGGQLHTATAQAGQSHSSQLLPLAKELLAQSGLSWQSLAGLVVGIGPGSFTGLRIACGIAQGLSLGLNRPCYPVTGFEAAAYAWWSTHDHGEHQQFLIEFDARLGESFGAILEFKRKGLQTDVAWIVAPMVVQKAAVPDLGVGVRNDQVLIVLSDPDVSAMGVEQLPISGWMVRYARDPHLNRPGQWVNAAELAPLYVREKVAQTILERQQAADLQWLEMLTDDLDAVMAIEQSAYPFPWTIGNFRDSLTAGYRLRLLQEHGVLIGYVVWMPVLQEAHLLNITLAPSRQGHGLGAWMMRSIMDQMRAEGMQQILLEVRPSNQRALALYRRLGFTQVGIRKGYYPNSATASVTREDAVVMRRNLEH
;
A
#
# COMPACT_ATOMS: atom_id res chain seq x y z
N MET A 1 9.97 30.87 -0.28
CA MET A 1 11.45 30.97 -0.18
C MET A 1 11.96 31.59 -1.47
N ASN A 2 12.80 32.60 -1.37
CA ASN A 2 13.37 33.29 -2.54
C ASN A 2 14.69 32.58 -2.92
N GLY A 3 14.99 32.47 -4.21
CA GLY A 3 16.16 31.77 -4.74
C GLY A 3 15.90 30.48 -5.56
N THR A 4 17.00 29.83 -5.95
CA THR A 4 17.03 28.67 -6.85
C THR A 4 16.58 27.38 -6.13
N MET A 5 15.67 26.63 -6.74
CA MET A 5 15.17 25.34 -6.23
C MET A 5 15.51 24.21 -7.19
N LEU A 6 15.92 23.06 -6.64
CA LEU A 6 16.16 21.83 -7.38
C LEU A 6 15.13 20.77 -6.97
N GLY A 7 14.32 20.30 -7.92
CA GLY A 7 13.37 19.22 -7.79
C GLY A 7 13.99 17.86 -8.10
N LEU A 8 13.76 16.85 -7.26
CA LEU A 8 14.23 15.47 -7.42
C LEU A 8 13.06 14.50 -7.30
N GLU A 9 12.80 13.70 -8.33
CA GLU A 9 11.74 12.67 -8.35
C GLU A 9 12.24 11.39 -9.01
N SER A 10 11.99 10.24 -8.38
CA SER A 10 12.36 8.92 -8.90
C SER A 10 11.42 7.79 -8.49
N ALA A 11 10.22 8.10 -8.02
CA ALA A 11 9.18 7.15 -7.63
C ALA A 11 8.52 6.45 -8.82
N ASP A 12 8.58 7.07 -10.00
CA ASP A 12 7.96 6.60 -11.24
C ASP A 12 8.96 5.90 -12.18
N ALA A 13 8.50 5.44 -13.35
CA ALA A 13 9.29 4.83 -14.43
C ALA A 13 10.35 5.77 -15.03
N LEU A 14 10.23 7.08 -14.80
CA LEU A 14 11.22 8.08 -15.17
C LEU A 14 11.82 8.71 -13.91
N ALA A 15 13.16 8.73 -13.84
CA ALA A 15 13.85 9.64 -12.95
C ALA A 15 13.80 11.03 -13.58
N SER A 16 13.44 12.06 -12.80
CA SER A 16 13.34 13.42 -13.31
C SER A 16 13.89 14.44 -12.34
N VAL A 17 14.49 15.48 -12.90
CA VAL A 17 15.04 16.63 -12.19
C VAL A 17 14.49 17.90 -12.78
N ALA A 18 14.21 18.88 -11.92
CA ALA A 18 13.79 20.21 -12.33
C ALA A 18 14.62 21.28 -11.63
N LEU A 19 14.96 22.36 -12.31
CA LEU A 19 15.70 23.48 -11.77
C LEU A 19 14.94 24.76 -12.09
N SER A 20 14.67 25.57 -11.08
CA SER A 20 13.98 26.84 -11.24
C SER A 20 14.72 27.92 -10.47
N GLN A 21 15.03 29.02 -11.14
CA GLN A 21 15.52 30.25 -10.51
C GLN A 21 14.32 31.17 -10.18
N GLU A 22 14.53 32.08 -9.25
CA GLU A 22 13.50 33.09 -8.92
C GLU A 22 13.27 34.03 -10.12
N GLY A 23 12.02 34.13 -10.57
CA GLY A 23 11.65 34.90 -11.77
C GLY A 23 12.25 34.36 -13.08
N GLY A 24 12.93 33.21 -13.05
CA GLY A 24 13.57 32.58 -14.19
C GLY A 24 12.74 31.44 -14.79
N GLN A 25 13.20 30.91 -15.93
CA GLN A 25 12.59 29.75 -16.57
C GLN A 25 12.80 28.47 -15.75
N LEU A 26 11.87 27.53 -15.93
CA LEU A 26 11.97 26.18 -15.39
C LEU A 26 12.72 25.31 -16.40
N HIS A 27 13.80 24.67 -15.97
CA HIS A 27 14.53 23.69 -16.76
C HIS A 27 14.26 22.29 -16.19
N THR A 28 14.07 21.30 -17.06
CA THR A 28 13.81 19.92 -16.63
C THR A 28 14.66 18.93 -17.43
N ALA A 29 14.95 17.78 -16.82
CA ALA A 29 15.65 16.68 -17.46
C ALA A 29 15.10 15.34 -16.93
N THR A 30 15.04 14.33 -17.80
CA THR A 30 14.52 13.01 -17.45
C THR A 30 15.48 11.92 -17.91
N ALA A 31 15.46 10.78 -17.24
CA ALA A 31 16.13 9.55 -17.65
C ALA A 31 15.25 8.35 -17.37
N GLN A 32 15.32 7.35 -18.24
CA GLN A 32 14.63 6.07 -18.04
C GLN A 32 15.17 5.39 -16.77
N ALA A 33 14.25 5.00 -15.89
CA ALA A 33 14.56 4.41 -14.61
C ALA A 33 14.84 2.89 -14.83
N GLY A 34 15.96 2.57 -15.48
CA GLY A 34 16.43 1.19 -15.73
C GLY A 34 17.10 0.55 -14.51
N GLN A 35 18.00 -0.43 -14.73
CA GLN A 35 18.68 -1.24 -13.69
C GLN A 35 19.53 -0.45 -12.66
N SER A 36 19.70 0.88 -12.79
CA SER A 36 20.49 1.69 -11.86
C SER A 36 19.82 3.04 -11.52
N HIS A 37 18.67 2.98 -10.85
CA HIS A 37 17.97 4.17 -10.35
C HIS A 37 18.89 5.15 -9.57
N SER A 38 19.87 4.63 -8.80
CA SER A 38 20.77 5.44 -7.96
C SER A 38 21.80 6.24 -8.75
N SER A 39 21.95 5.98 -10.06
CA SER A 39 23.02 6.57 -10.87
C SER A 39 22.60 7.73 -11.75
N GLN A 40 21.32 8.10 -11.84
CA GLN A 40 20.83 9.05 -12.86
C GLN A 40 20.46 10.44 -12.30
N LEU A 41 19.85 10.54 -11.11
CA LEU A 41 19.41 11.85 -10.58
C LEU A 41 20.55 12.84 -10.39
N LEU A 42 21.68 12.41 -9.80
CA LEU A 42 22.82 13.30 -9.55
C LEU A 42 23.48 13.79 -10.85
N PRO A 43 23.76 12.94 -11.85
CA PRO A 43 24.22 13.41 -13.15
C PRO A 43 23.27 14.40 -13.83
N LEU A 44 21.96 14.10 -13.87
CA LEU A 44 20.96 15.01 -14.45
C LEU A 44 20.95 16.37 -13.74
N ALA A 45 20.97 16.37 -12.41
CA ALA A 45 21.02 17.59 -11.63
C ALA A 45 22.31 18.39 -11.86
N LYS A 46 23.45 17.71 -11.94
CA LYS A 46 24.75 18.35 -12.23
C LYS A 46 24.75 18.98 -13.62
N GLU A 47 24.20 18.29 -14.62
CA GLU A 47 24.10 18.78 -15.98
C GLU A 47 23.18 20.00 -16.06
N LEU A 48 21.98 19.95 -15.47
CA LEU A 48 21.06 21.09 -15.40
C LEU A 48 21.70 22.31 -14.71
N LEU A 49 22.37 22.11 -13.58
CA LEU A 49 23.09 23.19 -12.90
C LEU A 49 24.17 23.80 -13.81
N ALA A 50 24.97 22.97 -14.47
CA ALA A 50 26.03 23.44 -15.37
C ALA A 50 25.47 24.21 -16.58
N GLN A 51 24.40 23.73 -17.20
CA GLN A 51 23.73 24.39 -18.32
C GLN A 51 23.15 25.76 -17.92
N SER A 52 22.69 25.90 -16.68
CA SER A 52 22.22 27.17 -16.12
C SER A 52 23.34 28.04 -15.54
N GLY A 53 24.62 27.65 -15.64
CA GLY A 53 25.74 28.39 -15.08
C GLY A 53 25.74 28.46 -13.54
N LEU A 54 25.09 27.49 -12.88
CA LEU A 54 24.92 27.42 -11.44
C LEU A 54 25.79 26.32 -10.82
N SER A 55 26.02 26.47 -9.52
CA SER A 55 26.70 25.46 -8.70
C SER A 55 25.72 24.89 -7.67
N TRP A 56 26.09 23.81 -7.01
CA TRP A 56 25.32 23.26 -5.88
C TRP A 56 25.10 24.31 -4.77
N GLN A 57 26.07 25.21 -4.55
CA GLN A 57 25.99 26.26 -3.53
C GLN A 57 24.96 27.34 -3.87
N SER A 58 24.57 27.46 -5.14
CA SER A 58 23.55 28.39 -5.62
C SER A 58 22.13 27.98 -5.22
N LEU A 59 21.93 26.74 -4.77
CA LEU A 59 20.62 26.23 -4.36
C LEU A 59 20.19 26.86 -3.03
N ALA A 60 18.95 27.34 -3.00
CA ALA A 60 18.26 27.80 -1.80
C ALA A 60 17.59 26.62 -1.06
N GLY A 61 17.09 25.62 -1.79
CA GLY A 61 16.44 24.46 -1.22
C GLY A 61 16.20 23.34 -2.23
N LEU A 62 15.84 22.17 -1.73
CA LEU A 62 15.58 20.96 -2.52
C LEU A 62 14.10 20.62 -2.46
N VAL A 63 13.42 20.44 -3.58
CA VAL A 63 12.04 19.93 -3.65
C VAL A 63 12.12 18.44 -3.92
N VAL A 64 11.46 17.60 -3.12
CA VAL A 64 11.71 16.16 -3.12
C VAL A 64 10.41 15.38 -3.23
N GLY A 65 10.39 14.48 -4.20
CA GLY A 65 9.31 13.53 -4.41
C GLY A 65 9.30 12.49 -3.31
N ILE A 66 8.29 12.54 -2.44
CA ILE A 66 8.17 11.59 -1.32
C ILE A 66 7.17 10.46 -1.61
N GLY A 67 6.53 10.46 -2.78
CA GLY A 67 5.71 9.37 -3.29
C GLY A 67 4.23 9.71 -3.47
N PRO A 68 3.38 8.69 -3.66
CA PRO A 68 3.69 7.26 -3.66
C PRO A 68 4.45 6.79 -4.91
N GLY A 69 4.93 5.55 -4.89
CA GLY A 69 5.57 4.91 -6.05
C GLY A 69 6.53 3.79 -5.66
N SER A 70 7.54 3.54 -6.50
CA SER A 70 8.55 2.50 -6.29
C SER A 70 9.36 2.72 -5.00
N PHE A 71 9.43 1.69 -4.14
CA PHE A 71 10.20 1.71 -2.88
C PHE A 71 11.65 2.12 -3.08
N THR A 72 12.28 1.52 -4.08
CA THR A 72 13.67 1.81 -4.44
C THR A 72 13.80 3.26 -4.90
N GLY A 73 12.88 3.71 -5.75
CA GLY A 73 12.80 5.06 -6.26
C GLY A 73 12.70 6.12 -5.16
N LEU A 74 11.78 5.94 -4.23
CA LEU A 74 11.57 6.86 -3.12
C LEU A 74 12.80 7.01 -2.21
N ARG A 75 13.44 5.88 -1.88
CA ARG A 75 14.66 5.88 -1.06
C ARG A 75 15.81 6.59 -1.73
N ILE A 76 15.90 6.52 -3.06
CA ILE A 76 16.96 7.18 -3.82
C ILE A 76 16.77 8.69 -3.83
N ALA A 77 15.58 9.18 -4.18
CA ALA A 77 15.28 10.62 -4.15
C ALA A 77 15.49 11.21 -2.74
N CYS A 78 14.89 10.59 -1.73
CA CYS A 78 15.05 11.03 -0.34
C CYS A 78 16.50 10.96 0.13
N GLY A 79 17.21 9.84 -0.09
CA GLY A 79 18.59 9.68 0.35
C GLY A 79 19.56 10.66 -0.30
N ILE A 80 19.42 10.92 -1.60
CA ILE A 80 20.20 11.94 -2.31
C ILE A 80 19.90 13.33 -1.74
N ALA A 81 18.61 13.66 -1.58
CA ALA A 81 18.21 14.96 -1.06
C ALA A 81 18.68 15.18 0.38
N GLN A 82 18.63 14.16 1.25
CA GLN A 82 19.17 14.22 2.61
C GLN A 82 20.67 14.49 2.61
N GLY A 83 21.44 13.79 1.77
CA GLY A 83 22.87 14.00 1.62
C GLY A 83 23.23 15.42 1.13
N LEU A 84 22.52 15.90 0.11
CA LEU A 84 22.69 17.26 -0.42
C LEU A 84 22.26 18.32 0.60
N SER A 85 21.12 18.13 1.27
CA SER A 85 20.59 19.02 2.31
C SER A 85 21.60 19.17 3.45
N LEU A 86 22.15 18.06 3.94
CA LEU A 86 23.16 18.05 4.99
C LEU A 86 24.46 18.73 4.53
N GLY A 87 24.95 18.40 3.34
CA GLY A 87 26.21 18.93 2.82
C GLY A 87 26.16 20.41 2.43
N LEU A 88 25.01 20.90 1.97
CA LEU A 88 24.80 22.29 1.54
C LEU A 88 24.17 23.16 2.64
N ASN A 89 23.75 22.56 3.75
CA ASN A 89 22.95 23.19 4.80
C ASN A 89 21.71 23.90 4.23
N ARG A 90 20.96 23.20 3.39
CA ARG A 90 19.74 23.70 2.73
C ARG A 90 18.53 22.85 3.08
N PRO A 91 17.34 23.44 3.29
CA PRO A 91 16.15 22.69 3.63
C PRO A 91 15.59 21.88 2.45
N CYS A 92 14.72 20.94 2.76
CA CYS A 92 13.96 20.14 1.81
C CYS A 92 12.47 20.49 1.84
N TYR A 93 11.81 20.44 0.69
CA TYR A 93 10.38 20.61 0.53
C TYR A 93 9.79 19.26 0.07
N PRO A 94 9.15 18.48 0.94
CA PRO A 94 8.52 17.23 0.55
C PRO A 94 7.25 17.51 -0.27
N VAL A 95 7.12 16.84 -1.41
CA VAL A 95 5.92 16.92 -2.28
C VAL A 95 5.52 15.51 -2.69
N THR A 96 4.22 15.21 -2.60
CA THR A 96 3.67 13.97 -3.14
C THR A 96 3.37 14.10 -4.63
N GLY A 97 3.45 12.99 -5.38
CA GLY A 97 3.02 12.97 -6.78
C GLY A 97 1.55 13.42 -6.93
N PHE A 98 0.72 13.15 -5.93
CA PHE A 98 -0.70 13.54 -5.91
C PHE A 98 -0.86 15.07 -5.87
N GLU A 99 -0.12 15.73 -4.98
CA GLU A 99 -0.14 17.20 -4.87
C GLU A 99 0.35 17.85 -6.17
N ALA A 100 1.45 17.32 -6.74
CA ALA A 100 1.97 17.80 -8.01
C ALA A 100 0.95 17.63 -9.16
N ALA A 101 0.26 16.49 -9.20
CA ALA A 101 -0.76 16.19 -10.20
C ALA A 101 -2.00 17.09 -10.08
N ALA A 102 -2.56 17.23 -8.87
CA ALA A 102 -3.68 18.13 -8.62
C ALA A 102 -3.32 19.57 -9.00
N TYR A 103 -2.10 19.99 -8.67
CA TYR A 103 -1.62 21.33 -8.96
C TYR A 103 -1.41 21.58 -10.45
N ALA A 104 -0.93 20.59 -11.21
CA ALA A 104 -0.80 20.71 -12.65
C ALA A 104 -2.14 21.07 -13.30
N TRP A 105 -3.21 20.37 -12.92
CA TRP A 105 -4.56 20.67 -13.40
C TRP A 105 -5.05 22.04 -12.89
N TRP A 106 -4.98 22.27 -11.58
CA TRP A 106 -5.44 23.50 -10.92
C TRP A 106 -4.78 24.76 -11.51
N SER A 107 -3.47 24.73 -11.75
CA SER A 107 -2.75 25.92 -12.24
C SER A 107 -2.94 26.20 -13.73
N THR A 108 -3.55 25.29 -14.50
CA THR A 108 -3.62 25.39 -15.97
C THR A 108 -5.04 25.43 -16.53
N HIS A 109 -6.05 25.13 -15.71
CA HIS A 109 -7.45 25.10 -16.12
C HIS A 109 -8.23 26.24 -15.50
N ASP A 110 -9.27 26.70 -16.19
CA ASP A 110 -10.25 27.57 -15.57
C ASP A 110 -11.14 26.76 -14.63
N HIS A 111 -11.25 27.23 -13.40
CA HIS A 111 -11.97 26.55 -12.35
C HIS A 111 -12.48 27.59 -11.34
N GLY A 112 -13.51 27.21 -10.58
CA GLY A 112 -14.04 28.06 -9.52
C GLY A 112 -13.09 28.18 -8.32
N GLU A 113 -13.62 28.65 -7.19
CA GLU A 113 -12.83 28.78 -5.96
C GLU A 113 -12.58 27.44 -5.25
N HIS A 114 -13.10 26.33 -5.78
CA HIS A 114 -13.05 25.02 -5.13
C HIS A 114 -13.03 23.89 -6.16
N GLN A 115 -12.11 22.94 -5.98
CA GLN A 115 -12.06 21.70 -6.76
C GLN A 115 -11.56 20.53 -5.91
N GLN A 116 -12.17 19.35 -6.10
CA GLN A 116 -11.68 18.09 -5.55
C GLN A 116 -11.11 17.19 -6.66
N PHE A 117 -10.09 16.44 -6.31
CA PHE A 117 -9.34 15.56 -7.22
C PHE A 117 -9.32 14.15 -6.65
N LEU A 118 -9.78 13.16 -7.42
CA LEU A 118 -9.46 11.75 -7.20
C LEU A 118 -8.24 11.43 -8.06
N ILE A 119 -7.17 10.95 -7.44
CA ILE A 119 -5.92 10.68 -8.15
C ILE A 119 -5.50 9.25 -7.88
N GLU A 120 -5.15 8.53 -8.95
CA GLU A 120 -4.68 7.15 -8.90
C GLU A 120 -3.32 7.00 -9.62
N PHE A 121 -2.32 6.47 -8.90
CA PHE A 121 -1.06 6.04 -9.50
C PHE A 121 -0.97 4.52 -9.51
N ASP A 122 -0.43 3.93 -10.58
CA ASP A 122 -0.28 2.48 -10.66
C ASP A 122 0.60 1.94 -9.51
N ALA A 123 0.04 1.06 -8.70
CA ALA A 123 0.75 0.41 -7.58
C ALA A 123 1.20 -1.02 -7.92
N ARG A 124 1.08 -1.42 -9.19
CA ARG A 124 1.29 -2.76 -9.76
C ARG A 124 0.30 -3.80 -9.22
N LEU A 125 0.30 -4.97 -9.85
CA LEU A 125 -0.51 -6.14 -9.45
C LEU A 125 -2.03 -5.87 -9.44
N GLY A 126 -2.51 -5.02 -10.35
CA GLY A 126 -3.93 -4.67 -10.43
C GLY A 126 -4.43 -3.73 -9.33
N GLU A 127 -3.51 -3.13 -8.57
CA GLU A 127 -3.81 -2.16 -7.53
C GLU A 127 -3.29 -0.76 -7.93
N SER A 128 -3.91 0.28 -7.37
CA SER A 128 -3.50 1.67 -7.49
C SER A 128 -3.23 2.28 -6.11
N PHE A 129 -2.38 3.30 -6.05
CA PHE A 129 -2.33 4.23 -4.94
C PHE A 129 -3.39 5.30 -5.21
N GLY A 130 -4.44 5.34 -4.40
CA GLY A 130 -5.55 6.28 -4.53
C GLY A 130 -5.55 7.32 -3.42
N ALA A 131 -5.94 8.55 -3.75
CA ALA A 131 -6.18 9.61 -2.77
C ALA A 131 -7.23 10.61 -3.27
N ILE A 132 -7.85 11.34 -2.34
CA ILE A 132 -8.71 12.49 -2.67
C ILE A 132 -8.14 13.76 -2.04
N LEU A 133 -7.80 14.73 -2.89
CA LEU A 133 -7.30 16.06 -2.53
C LEU A 133 -8.35 17.12 -2.80
N GLU A 134 -8.32 18.19 -2.03
CA GLU A 134 -9.18 19.35 -2.18
C GLU A 134 -8.34 20.63 -2.21
N PHE A 135 -8.62 21.48 -3.19
CA PHE A 135 -8.05 22.82 -3.33
C PHE A 135 -9.17 23.84 -3.15
N LYS A 136 -8.98 24.78 -2.22
CA LYS A 136 -9.94 25.84 -1.90
C LYS A 136 -9.27 27.21 -1.91
N ARG A 137 -9.63 28.06 -2.87
CA ARG A 137 -9.19 29.45 -2.95
C ARG A 137 -9.95 30.31 -1.93
N LYS A 138 -9.22 31.05 -1.12
CA LYS A 138 -9.69 32.06 -0.16
C LYS A 138 -8.95 33.37 -0.43
N GLY A 139 -9.54 34.22 -1.27
CA GLY A 139 -8.87 35.42 -1.76
C GLY A 139 -7.64 35.06 -2.60
N LEU A 140 -6.46 35.57 -2.21
CA LEU A 140 -5.18 35.28 -2.87
C LEU A 140 -4.51 34.00 -2.35
N GLN A 141 -5.08 33.30 -1.37
CA GLN A 141 -4.52 32.07 -0.83
C GLN A 141 -5.34 30.87 -1.29
N THR A 142 -4.71 29.72 -1.39
CA THR A 142 -5.30 28.44 -1.74
C THR A 142 -4.90 27.45 -0.66
N ASP A 143 -5.90 26.93 0.05
CA ASP A 143 -5.72 25.86 1.03
C ASP A 143 -5.76 24.51 0.29
N VAL A 144 -4.86 23.61 0.65
CA VAL A 144 -4.80 22.23 0.14
C VAL A 144 -5.03 21.26 1.29
N ALA A 145 -5.95 20.31 1.12
CA ALA A 145 -6.28 19.33 2.16
C ALA A 145 -6.53 17.93 1.59
N TRP A 146 -6.14 16.91 2.35
CA TRP A 146 -6.51 15.53 2.08
C TRP A 146 -7.93 15.28 2.60
N ILE A 147 -8.84 14.92 1.71
CA ILE A 147 -10.18 14.44 2.08
C ILE A 147 -10.14 12.93 2.32
N VAL A 148 -9.37 12.21 1.49
CA VAL A 148 -8.99 10.82 1.71
C VAL A 148 -7.48 10.75 1.57
N ALA A 149 -6.81 10.39 2.67
CA ALA A 149 -5.36 10.22 2.67
C ALA A 149 -4.93 9.08 1.73
N PRO A 150 -3.70 9.11 1.20
CA PRO A 150 -3.18 8.06 0.32
C PRO A 150 -3.37 6.64 0.88
N MET A 151 -3.95 5.77 0.07
CA MET A 151 -4.17 4.36 0.40
C MET A 151 -4.03 3.47 -0.84
N VAL A 152 -3.87 2.16 -0.62
CA VAL A 152 -3.94 1.18 -1.70
C VAL A 152 -5.42 0.91 -1.99
N VAL A 153 -5.79 1.07 -3.25
CA VAL A 153 -7.13 0.76 -3.78
C VAL A 153 -6.99 -0.22 -4.93
N GLN A 154 -8.07 -0.85 -5.32
CA GLN A 154 -8.07 -1.67 -6.54
C GLN A 154 -8.11 -0.76 -7.75
N LYS A 155 -7.34 -1.11 -8.79
CA LYS A 155 -7.28 -0.29 -10.00
C LYS A 155 -8.66 -0.29 -10.65
N ALA A 156 -9.35 0.84 -10.58
CA ALA A 156 -10.60 1.02 -11.31
C ALA A 156 -10.27 1.23 -12.79
N ALA A 157 -11.17 0.81 -13.68
CA ALA A 157 -11.08 1.15 -15.10
C ALA A 157 -11.51 2.61 -15.33
N VAL A 158 -10.84 3.55 -14.66
CA VAL A 158 -11.06 4.99 -14.80
C VAL A 158 -10.30 5.51 -16.02
N PRO A 159 -10.87 6.49 -16.75
CA PRO A 159 -10.18 7.17 -17.84
C PRO A 159 -9.04 8.04 -17.31
N ASP A 160 -7.99 8.21 -18.13
CA ASP A 160 -6.75 8.95 -17.83
C ASP A 160 -7.00 10.36 -17.26
N LEU A 161 -7.98 11.06 -17.85
CA LEU A 161 -8.60 12.26 -17.31
C LEU A 161 -10.12 12.11 -17.41
N GLY A 162 -10.80 12.31 -16.29
CA GLY A 162 -12.25 12.15 -16.22
C GLY A 162 -12.92 13.10 -15.26
N VAL A 163 -14.25 13.02 -15.25
CA VAL A 163 -15.10 13.71 -14.29
C VAL A 163 -15.88 12.66 -13.50
N GLY A 164 -15.78 12.74 -12.19
CA GLY A 164 -16.53 11.91 -11.25
C GLY A 164 -17.48 12.75 -10.40
N VAL A 165 -18.31 12.08 -9.60
CA VAL A 165 -19.19 12.74 -8.63
C VAL A 165 -19.06 12.04 -7.28
N ARG A 166 -18.93 12.82 -6.22
CA ARG A 166 -18.96 12.34 -4.83
C ARG A 166 -19.76 13.32 -3.99
N ASN A 167 -20.80 12.83 -3.30
CA ASN A 167 -21.68 13.65 -2.46
C ASN A 167 -22.17 14.92 -3.19
N ASP A 168 -22.66 14.76 -4.43
CA ASP A 168 -23.10 15.85 -5.32
C ASP A 168 -22.02 16.88 -5.70
N GLN A 169 -20.75 16.60 -5.39
CA GLN A 169 -19.60 17.42 -5.80
C GLN A 169 -18.89 16.79 -6.99
N VAL A 170 -18.56 17.64 -7.97
CA VAL A 170 -17.78 17.26 -9.14
C VAL A 170 -16.33 17.00 -8.73
N LEU A 171 -15.83 15.82 -9.06
CA LEU A 171 -14.44 15.42 -8.92
C LEU A 171 -13.76 15.45 -10.28
N ILE A 172 -12.51 15.90 -10.31
CA ILE A 172 -11.62 15.62 -11.44
C ILE A 172 -10.89 14.31 -11.12
N VAL A 173 -10.95 13.34 -12.03
CA VAL A 173 -10.31 12.04 -11.90
C VAL A 173 -9.03 12.04 -12.73
N LEU A 174 -7.90 11.71 -12.11
CA LEU A 174 -6.57 11.72 -12.70
C LEU A 174 -5.92 10.33 -12.53
N SER A 175 -5.52 9.67 -13.62
CA SER A 175 -4.83 8.37 -13.54
C SER A 175 -3.62 8.23 -14.47
N ASP A 176 -2.54 7.63 -13.95
CA ASP A 176 -1.30 7.24 -14.67
C ASP A 176 -0.62 8.41 -15.47
N PRO A 177 0.50 8.25 -16.22
CA PRO A 177 1.58 9.26 -16.28
C PRO A 177 1.27 10.52 -17.12
N ASP A 178 0.05 10.65 -17.62
CA ASP A 178 -0.42 11.85 -18.32
C ASP A 178 -0.54 13.07 -17.40
N VAL A 179 -0.29 12.94 -16.09
CA VAL A 179 0.08 14.08 -15.23
C VAL A 179 1.14 14.98 -15.87
N SER A 180 2.05 14.39 -16.64
CA SER A 180 3.05 15.17 -17.39
C SER A 180 2.50 15.93 -18.60
N ALA A 181 1.35 15.52 -19.13
CA ALA A 181 0.66 16.08 -20.30
C ALA A 181 -0.60 16.90 -19.96
N MET A 182 -0.99 16.96 -18.68
CA MET A 182 -2.24 17.59 -18.21
C MET A 182 -2.26 19.12 -18.17
N GLY A 183 -1.20 19.79 -18.60
CA GLY A 183 -1.16 21.25 -18.73
C GLY A 183 -1.06 21.69 -20.19
N VAL A 184 -1.09 23.01 -20.40
CA VAL A 184 -0.69 23.60 -21.70
C VAL A 184 0.78 23.29 -22.03
N GLU A 185 1.57 22.95 -21.01
CA GLU A 185 3.00 22.65 -21.10
C GLU A 185 3.28 21.23 -20.62
N GLN A 186 4.04 20.47 -21.40
CA GLN A 186 4.44 19.10 -21.04
C GLN A 186 5.65 19.13 -20.12
N LEU A 187 5.45 18.81 -18.84
CA LEU A 187 6.49 18.82 -17.81
C LEU A 187 6.52 17.50 -17.05
N PRO A 188 7.70 16.96 -16.71
CA PRO A 188 7.76 15.83 -15.78
C PRO A 188 7.25 16.24 -14.39
N ILE A 189 6.89 15.24 -13.57
CA ILE A 189 6.38 15.45 -12.20
C ILE A 189 7.30 16.36 -11.37
N SER A 190 8.63 16.22 -11.47
CA SER A 190 9.57 17.10 -10.77
C SER A 190 9.42 18.59 -11.13
N GLY A 191 9.02 18.90 -12.37
CA GLY A 191 8.71 20.26 -12.80
C GLY A 191 7.47 20.82 -12.10
N TRP A 192 6.39 20.03 -12.06
CA TRP A 192 5.16 20.39 -11.33
C TRP A 192 5.37 20.49 -9.84
N MET A 193 6.20 19.63 -9.24
CA MET A 193 6.59 19.73 -7.83
C MET A 193 7.32 21.05 -7.53
N VAL A 194 8.25 21.47 -8.40
CA VAL A 194 8.97 22.74 -8.20
C VAL A 194 8.03 23.93 -8.37
N ARG A 195 7.09 23.91 -9.32
CA ARG A 195 6.05 24.95 -9.44
C ARG A 195 5.15 24.97 -8.21
N TYR A 196 4.68 23.81 -7.77
CA TYR A 196 3.90 23.64 -6.56
C TYR A 196 4.64 24.20 -5.34
N ALA A 197 5.94 23.93 -5.16
CA ALA A 197 6.73 24.47 -4.05
C ALA A 197 6.99 25.99 -4.14
N ARG A 198 6.97 26.56 -5.35
CA ARG A 198 7.26 27.98 -5.60
C ARG A 198 6.02 28.87 -5.54
N ASP A 199 4.82 28.32 -5.68
CA ASP A 199 3.58 29.08 -5.69
C ASP A 199 3.35 29.84 -4.37
N PRO A 200 3.35 31.19 -4.39
CA PRO A 200 3.17 32.00 -3.19
C PRO A 200 1.73 32.03 -2.67
N HIS A 201 0.78 31.56 -3.48
CA HIS A 201 -0.64 31.51 -3.15
C HIS A 201 -1.01 30.22 -2.43
N LEU A 202 -0.10 29.26 -2.26
CA LEU A 202 -0.42 28.00 -1.59
C LEU A 202 -0.05 28.06 -0.10
N ASN A 203 -1.07 27.95 0.76
CA ASN A 203 -0.93 27.94 2.20
C ASN A 203 -0.70 26.50 2.70
N ARG A 204 0.46 26.21 3.30
CA ARG A 204 0.80 24.84 3.76
C ARG A 204 1.56 24.83 5.10
N PRO A 205 1.20 23.96 6.06
CA PRO A 205 1.98 23.72 7.27
C PRO A 205 3.30 23.01 6.95
N GLY A 206 4.40 23.31 7.68
CA GLY A 206 5.62 22.49 7.66
C GLY A 206 6.38 22.44 6.32
N GLN A 207 6.25 23.48 5.48
CA GLN A 207 6.72 23.50 4.08
C GLN A 207 8.16 23.06 3.84
N TRP A 208 9.06 23.44 4.75
CA TRP A 208 10.48 23.19 4.62
C TRP A 208 10.94 22.43 5.85
N VAL A 209 11.49 21.23 5.62
CA VAL A 209 11.98 20.32 6.64
C VAL A 209 13.51 20.22 6.56
N ASN A 210 14.14 19.85 7.66
CA ASN A 210 15.56 19.52 7.63
C ASN A 210 15.79 18.10 7.05
N ALA A 211 17.06 17.76 6.78
CA ALA A 211 17.42 16.45 6.23
C ALA A 211 16.91 15.27 7.08
N ALA A 212 16.91 15.38 8.41
CA ALA A 212 16.51 14.30 9.31
C ALA A 212 15.00 14.05 9.32
N GLU A 213 14.21 15.09 9.03
CA GLU A 213 12.74 15.05 8.96
C GLU A 213 12.22 14.60 7.59
N LEU A 214 13.04 14.71 6.54
CA LEU A 214 12.66 14.24 5.20
C LEU A 214 12.52 12.70 5.19
N ALA A 215 11.32 12.21 4.91
CA ALA A 215 11.04 10.79 4.85
C ALA A 215 10.11 10.43 3.67
N PRO A 216 10.29 9.26 3.04
CA PRO A 216 9.33 8.72 2.09
C PRO A 216 7.93 8.52 2.69
N LEU A 217 6.89 8.79 1.90
CA LEU A 217 5.52 8.38 2.18
C LEU A 217 5.29 6.95 1.66
N TYR A 218 5.41 5.98 2.56
CA TYR A 218 5.08 4.58 2.24
C TYR A 218 3.58 4.32 2.42
N VAL A 219 2.86 4.22 1.29
CA VAL A 219 1.42 3.90 1.31
C VAL A 219 1.15 2.39 1.45
N ARG A 220 2.10 1.54 1.02
CA ARG A 220 2.00 0.08 1.13
C ARG A 220 3.17 -0.46 1.96
N GLU A 221 2.95 -0.93 3.18
CA GLU A 221 4.07 -1.37 4.04
C GLU A 221 4.85 -2.61 3.52
N LYS A 222 4.28 -3.41 2.61
CA LYS A 222 4.90 -4.65 2.13
C LYS A 222 4.60 -4.92 0.65
N VAL A 223 5.60 -4.78 -0.23
CA VAL A 223 5.40 -4.90 -1.70
C VAL A 223 6.29 -5.97 -2.33
N ALA A 224 7.30 -6.44 -1.61
CA ALA A 224 8.10 -7.58 -2.04
C ALA A 224 8.07 -8.61 -0.91
N GLN A 225 7.60 -9.81 -1.25
CA GLN A 225 8.10 -11.00 -0.59
C GLN A 225 9.62 -11.04 -0.81
N THR A 226 10.40 -11.28 0.24
CA THR A 226 11.83 -11.58 0.13
C THR A 226 12.05 -12.73 -0.86
N ILE A 227 13.24 -12.83 -1.45
CA ILE A 227 13.58 -13.98 -2.31
C ILE A 227 13.31 -15.30 -1.59
N LEU A 228 13.58 -15.35 -0.29
CA LEU A 228 13.26 -16.49 0.57
C LEU A 228 11.75 -16.74 0.70
N GLU A 229 10.94 -15.70 0.91
CA GLU A 229 9.47 -15.81 0.93
C GLU A 229 8.89 -16.25 -0.42
N ARG A 230 9.51 -15.87 -1.56
CA ARG A 230 9.11 -16.30 -2.91
C ARG A 230 9.52 -17.73 -3.22
N GLN A 231 10.73 -18.14 -2.83
CA GLN A 231 11.19 -19.52 -2.95
C GLN A 231 10.34 -20.44 -2.06
N GLN A 232 10.13 -20.06 -0.80
CA GLN A 232 9.20 -20.77 0.08
C GLN A 232 7.80 -20.87 -0.55
N ALA A 233 7.26 -19.80 -1.12
CA ALA A 233 5.96 -19.86 -1.79
C ALA A 233 5.94 -20.75 -3.05
N ALA A 234 7.05 -20.86 -3.78
CA ALA A 234 7.15 -21.74 -4.96
C ALA A 234 7.14 -23.23 -4.58
N ASP A 235 7.60 -23.56 -3.37
CA ASP A 235 7.64 -24.94 -2.85
C ASP A 235 6.37 -25.33 -2.08
N LEU A 236 5.43 -24.37 -1.89
CA LEU A 236 4.16 -24.58 -1.22
C LEU A 236 3.07 -24.99 -2.20
N GLN A 237 2.38 -26.09 -1.89
CA GLN A 237 1.32 -26.64 -2.73
C GLN A 237 0.04 -26.85 -1.93
N TRP A 238 -1.07 -26.41 -2.50
CA TRP A 238 -2.40 -26.73 -2.00
C TRP A 238 -2.91 -28.01 -2.64
N LEU A 239 -3.35 -28.95 -1.82
CA LEU A 239 -4.07 -30.15 -2.24
C LEU A 239 -5.47 -30.16 -1.65
N GLU A 240 -6.37 -30.89 -2.28
CA GLU A 240 -7.65 -31.24 -1.67
C GLU A 240 -7.44 -32.26 -0.56
N MET A 241 -8.10 -32.06 0.58
CA MET A 241 -8.09 -33.06 1.66
C MET A 241 -9.07 -34.17 1.33
N LEU A 242 -8.61 -35.42 1.38
CA LEU A 242 -9.42 -36.61 1.24
C LEU A 242 -9.52 -37.36 2.59
N THR A 243 -10.42 -38.34 2.66
CA THR A 243 -10.62 -39.16 3.86
C THR A 243 -9.34 -39.87 4.31
N ASP A 244 -8.48 -40.26 3.36
CA ASP A 244 -7.23 -40.98 3.63
C ASP A 244 -6.15 -40.07 4.25
N ASP A 245 -6.29 -38.74 4.12
CA ASP A 245 -5.35 -37.78 4.70
C ASP A 245 -5.62 -37.50 6.19
N LEU A 246 -6.77 -37.96 6.71
CA LEU A 246 -7.25 -37.57 8.03
C LEU A 246 -6.31 -37.98 9.15
N ASP A 247 -5.63 -39.12 9.05
CA ASP A 247 -4.67 -39.55 10.07
C ASP A 247 -3.48 -38.56 10.17
N ALA A 248 -2.99 -38.07 9.04
CA ALA A 248 -1.91 -37.08 8.99
C ALA A 248 -2.37 -35.69 9.46
N VAL A 249 -3.59 -35.29 9.10
CA VAL A 249 -4.22 -34.05 9.58
C VAL A 249 -4.42 -34.07 11.09
N MET A 250 -4.90 -35.19 11.62
CA MET A 250 -5.13 -35.38 13.05
C MET A 250 -3.82 -35.30 13.85
N ALA A 251 -2.69 -35.76 13.30
CA ALA A 251 -1.39 -35.59 13.93
C ALA A 251 -1.01 -34.11 14.10
N ILE A 252 -1.28 -33.27 13.09
CA ILE A 252 -1.07 -31.82 13.19
C ILE A 252 -2.06 -31.20 14.19
N GLU A 253 -3.35 -31.49 14.07
CA GLU A 253 -4.43 -30.94 14.91
C GLU A 253 -4.16 -31.22 16.41
N GLN A 254 -3.85 -32.46 16.77
CA GLN A 254 -3.56 -32.85 18.16
C GLN A 254 -2.31 -32.17 18.73
N SER A 255 -1.32 -31.89 17.88
CA SER A 255 -0.11 -31.19 18.30
C SER A 255 -0.31 -29.67 18.44
N ALA A 256 -1.26 -29.11 17.69
CA ALA A 256 -1.46 -27.67 17.59
C ALA A 256 -2.45 -27.13 18.64
N TYR A 257 -3.42 -27.95 19.07
CA TYR A 257 -4.48 -27.51 19.97
C TYR A 257 -4.57 -28.34 21.26
N PRO A 258 -4.83 -27.69 22.41
CA PRO A 258 -5.14 -28.39 23.65
C PRO A 258 -6.52 -29.06 23.63
N PHE A 259 -7.43 -28.59 22.75
CA PHE A 259 -8.76 -29.16 22.54
C PHE A 259 -9.00 -29.33 21.03
N PRO A 260 -8.44 -30.39 20.42
CA PRO A 260 -8.48 -30.59 18.99
C PRO A 260 -9.87 -30.95 18.47
N TRP A 261 -10.15 -30.62 17.21
CA TRP A 261 -11.21 -31.27 16.43
C TRP A 261 -11.02 -32.78 16.43
N THR A 262 -12.14 -33.49 16.52
CA THR A 262 -12.17 -34.94 16.39
C THR A 262 -12.10 -35.33 14.91
N ILE A 263 -11.66 -36.56 14.62
CA ILE A 263 -11.71 -37.10 13.25
C ILE A 263 -13.14 -37.07 12.67
N GLY A 264 -14.16 -37.19 13.55
CA GLY A 264 -15.57 -37.04 13.17
C GLY A 264 -15.87 -35.64 12.61
N ASN A 265 -15.35 -34.57 13.23
CA ASN A 265 -15.55 -33.21 12.73
C ASN A 265 -15.02 -33.02 11.30
N PHE A 266 -13.88 -33.61 10.98
CA PHE A 266 -13.34 -33.58 9.62
C PHE A 266 -14.16 -34.42 8.64
N ARG A 267 -14.55 -35.65 9.02
CA ARG A 267 -15.39 -36.53 8.17
C ARG A 267 -16.76 -35.91 7.86
N ASP A 268 -17.38 -35.31 8.86
CA ASP A 268 -18.66 -34.63 8.71
C ASP A 268 -18.52 -33.42 7.79
N SER A 269 -17.42 -32.67 7.92
CA SER A 269 -17.12 -31.52 7.05
C SER A 269 -16.91 -31.94 5.58
N LEU A 270 -16.19 -33.03 5.33
CA LEU A 270 -16.03 -33.60 3.98
C LEU A 270 -17.38 -34.00 3.39
N THR A 271 -18.21 -34.68 4.18
CA THR A 271 -19.52 -35.17 3.75
C THR A 271 -20.50 -34.03 3.50
N ALA A 272 -20.42 -32.96 4.28
CA ALA A 272 -21.22 -31.74 4.13
C ALA A 272 -20.81 -30.87 2.92
N GLY A 273 -19.76 -31.25 2.18
CA GLY A 273 -19.27 -30.51 1.03
C GLY A 273 -18.53 -29.22 1.39
N TYR A 274 -17.98 -29.13 2.60
CA TYR A 274 -17.12 -28.02 2.99
C TYR A 274 -15.82 -28.05 2.17
N ARG A 275 -15.09 -26.95 2.14
CA ARG A 275 -13.78 -26.88 1.52
C ARG A 275 -12.72 -27.23 2.54
N LEU A 276 -12.04 -28.34 2.30
CA LEU A 276 -10.91 -28.80 3.09
C LEU A 276 -9.68 -28.85 2.18
N ARG A 277 -8.61 -28.16 2.59
CA ARG A 277 -7.36 -28.10 1.84
C ARG A 277 -6.17 -28.44 2.73
N LEU A 278 -5.19 -29.11 2.13
CA LEU A 278 -3.91 -29.45 2.72
C LEU A 278 -2.83 -28.53 2.16
N LEU A 279 -1.96 -28.05 3.02
CA LEU A 279 -0.77 -27.31 2.63
C LEU A 279 0.45 -28.23 2.75
N GLN A 280 1.12 -28.47 1.63
CA GLN A 280 2.37 -29.21 1.58
C GLN A 280 3.55 -28.29 1.26
N GLU A 281 4.71 -28.60 1.83
CA GLU A 281 6.01 -28.03 1.48
C GLU A 281 6.94 -29.19 1.12
N HIS A 282 7.46 -29.24 -0.12
CA HIS A 282 8.30 -30.35 -0.60
C HIS A 282 7.68 -31.75 -0.40
N GLY A 283 6.35 -31.88 -0.60
CA GLY A 283 5.61 -33.14 -0.41
C GLY A 283 5.34 -33.51 1.06
N VAL A 284 5.74 -32.69 2.01
CA VAL A 284 5.48 -32.88 3.45
C VAL A 284 4.26 -32.06 3.84
N LEU A 285 3.28 -32.69 4.50
CA LEU A 285 2.12 -31.99 5.06
C LEU A 285 2.56 -31.05 6.20
N ILE A 286 2.30 -29.76 6.04
CA ILE A 286 2.68 -28.73 7.02
C ILE A 286 1.50 -27.93 7.58
N GLY A 287 0.30 -28.11 7.04
CA GLY A 287 -0.90 -27.44 7.55
C GLY A 287 -2.16 -27.82 6.79
N TYR A 288 -3.29 -27.32 7.24
CA TYR A 288 -4.60 -27.49 6.59
C TYR A 288 -5.53 -26.33 6.91
N VAL A 289 -6.60 -26.23 6.14
CA VAL A 289 -7.66 -25.26 6.35
C VAL A 289 -9.01 -25.86 5.99
N VAL A 290 -10.03 -25.47 6.74
CA VAL A 290 -11.42 -25.88 6.59
C VAL A 290 -12.30 -24.64 6.60
N TRP A 291 -13.11 -24.47 5.56
CA TRP A 291 -14.13 -23.43 5.51
C TRP A 291 -15.40 -23.93 4.83
N MET A 292 -16.53 -23.33 5.19
CA MET A 292 -17.82 -23.63 4.57
C MET A 292 -18.36 -22.40 3.84
N PRO A 293 -18.87 -22.56 2.60
CA PRO A 293 -19.58 -21.50 1.91
C PRO A 293 -21.03 -21.39 2.43
N VAL A 294 -21.49 -20.16 2.67
CA VAL A 294 -22.87 -19.83 3.03
C VAL A 294 -23.30 -18.64 2.18
N LEU A 295 -24.12 -18.87 1.15
CA LEU A 295 -24.40 -17.86 0.12
C LEU A 295 -23.09 -17.29 -0.45
N GLN A 296 -22.81 -16.00 -0.22
CA GLN A 296 -21.58 -15.31 -0.64
C GLN A 296 -20.62 -15.08 0.53
N GLU A 297 -20.80 -15.79 1.65
CA GLU A 297 -19.95 -15.71 2.84
C GLU A 297 -19.13 -17.00 3.03
N ALA A 298 -17.83 -16.86 3.28
CA ALA A 298 -16.97 -17.96 3.68
C ALA A 298 -16.82 -17.97 5.21
N HIS A 299 -17.27 -19.03 5.86
CA HIS A 299 -17.03 -19.23 7.29
C HIS A 299 -15.76 -20.06 7.47
N LEU A 300 -14.68 -19.43 7.92
CA LEU A 300 -13.42 -20.09 8.20
C LEU A 300 -13.50 -20.80 9.56
N LEU A 301 -13.57 -22.13 9.51
CA LEU A 301 -13.85 -22.96 10.69
C LEU A 301 -12.58 -23.42 11.40
N ASN A 302 -11.54 -23.78 10.64
CA ASN A 302 -10.28 -24.26 11.18
C ASN A 302 -9.13 -23.92 10.22
N ILE A 303 -8.02 -23.42 10.75
CA ILE A 303 -6.81 -23.12 9.96
C ILE A 303 -5.59 -23.35 10.85
N THR A 304 -4.69 -24.21 10.38
CA THR A 304 -3.62 -24.71 11.25
C THR A 304 -2.36 -24.97 10.45
N LEU A 305 -1.24 -24.52 11.01
CA LEU A 305 0.10 -24.93 10.61
C LEU A 305 0.67 -25.83 11.71
N ALA A 306 1.41 -26.86 11.32
CA ALA A 306 2.20 -27.68 12.23
C ALA A 306 3.06 -26.77 13.14
N PRO A 307 3.16 -27.04 14.46
CA PRO A 307 3.88 -26.18 15.40
C PRO A 307 5.31 -25.84 14.95
N SER A 308 6.02 -26.80 14.34
CA SER A 308 7.38 -26.63 13.79
C SER A 308 7.46 -25.62 12.64
N ARG A 309 6.35 -25.29 12.00
CA ARG A 309 6.24 -24.37 10.85
C ARG A 309 5.62 -23.03 11.21
N GLN A 310 5.19 -22.84 12.45
CA GLN A 310 4.73 -21.54 12.95
C GLN A 310 5.94 -20.61 13.17
N GLY A 311 5.69 -19.29 13.25
CA GLY A 311 6.78 -18.30 13.46
C GLY A 311 7.35 -17.69 12.19
N HIS A 312 7.25 -18.37 11.06
CA HIS A 312 7.99 -18.03 9.83
C HIS A 312 7.18 -17.23 8.80
N GLY A 313 6.14 -16.51 9.23
CA GLY A 313 5.27 -15.72 8.32
C GLY A 313 4.26 -16.53 7.50
N LEU A 314 4.35 -17.87 7.50
CA LEU A 314 3.47 -18.77 6.75
C LEU A 314 1.97 -18.59 7.05
N GLY A 315 1.57 -18.29 8.29
CA GLY A 315 0.15 -18.08 8.60
C GLY A 315 -0.45 -16.87 7.85
N ALA A 316 0.33 -15.82 7.62
CA ALA A 316 -0.11 -14.67 6.83
C ALA A 316 -0.19 -14.99 5.34
N TRP A 317 0.72 -15.82 4.84
CA TRP A 317 0.67 -16.32 3.47
C TRP A 317 -0.55 -17.23 3.26
N MET A 318 -0.78 -18.18 4.16
CA MET A 318 -1.87 -19.16 4.10
C MET A 318 -3.23 -18.46 4.08
N MET A 319 -3.43 -17.47 4.95
CA MET A 319 -4.64 -16.65 4.96
C MET A 319 -4.84 -15.87 3.66
N ARG A 320 -3.79 -15.23 3.11
CA ARG A 320 -3.91 -14.52 1.84
C ARG A 320 -4.29 -15.47 0.70
N SER A 321 -3.57 -16.58 0.60
CA SER A 321 -3.80 -17.59 -0.43
C SER A 321 -5.21 -18.18 -0.36
N ILE A 322 -5.75 -18.43 0.84
CA ILE A 322 -7.11 -18.95 0.96
C ILE A 322 -8.18 -17.89 0.67
N MET A 323 -7.93 -16.62 1.01
CA MET A 323 -8.83 -15.53 0.62
C MET A 323 -8.86 -15.36 -0.91
N ASP A 324 -7.75 -15.56 -1.59
CA ASP A 324 -7.71 -15.54 -3.06
C ASP A 324 -8.53 -16.69 -3.67
N GLN A 325 -8.46 -17.90 -3.09
CA GLN A 325 -9.33 -19.02 -3.48
C GLN A 325 -10.81 -18.73 -3.21
N MET A 326 -11.15 -18.18 -2.04
CA MET A 326 -12.52 -17.81 -1.70
C MET A 326 -13.10 -16.77 -2.67
N ARG A 327 -12.29 -15.77 -3.09
CA ARG A 327 -12.70 -14.81 -4.12
C ARG A 327 -12.94 -15.47 -5.47
N ALA A 328 -12.06 -16.38 -5.89
CA ALA A 328 -12.24 -17.14 -7.12
C ALA A 328 -13.52 -18.00 -7.10
N GLU A 329 -13.96 -18.44 -5.91
CA GLU A 329 -15.24 -19.13 -5.70
C GLU A 329 -16.45 -18.17 -5.56
N GLY A 330 -16.27 -16.85 -5.75
CA GLY A 330 -17.35 -15.86 -5.70
C GLY A 330 -17.76 -15.41 -4.28
N MET A 331 -16.93 -15.67 -3.27
CA MET A 331 -17.20 -15.22 -1.90
C MET A 331 -16.92 -13.73 -1.76
N GLN A 332 -17.86 -13.00 -1.19
CA GLN A 332 -17.80 -11.55 -0.97
C GLN A 332 -17.20 -11.19 0.40
N GLN A 333 -17.15 -12.13 1.32
CA GLN A 333 -16.73 -11.88 2.70
C GLN A 333 -16.30 -13.17 3.40
N ILE A 334 -15.50 -13.00 4.45
CA ILE A 334 -15.04 -14.06 5.34
C ILE A 334 -15.42 -13.74 6.78
N LEU A 335 -15.93 -14.75 7.47
CA LEU A 335 -16.22 -14.73 8.91
C LEU A 335 -15.36 -15.77 9.62
N LEU A 336 -14.84 -15.43 10.79
CA LEU A 336 -14.11 -16.37 11.64
C LEU A 336 -14.36 -16.12 13.13
N GLU A 337 -14.13 -17.16 13.92
CA GLU A 337 -14.06 -17.08 15.37
C GLU A 337 -12.64 -17.33 15.86
N VAL A 338 -12.20 -16.55 16.84
CA VAL A 338 -10.87 -16.71 17.44
C VAL A 338 -10.93 -16.52 18.95
N ARG A 339 -10.15 -17.33 19.68
CA ARG A 339 -9.99 -17.22 21.14
C ARG A 339 -9.40 -15.85 21.51
N PRO A 340 -9.97 -15.12 22.49
CA PRO A 340 -9.34 -13.94 23.09
C PRO A 340 -7.90 -14.17 23.56
N SER A 341 -7.59 -15.36 24.07
CA SER A 341 -6.24 -15.75 24.49
C SER A 341 -5.25 -15.92 23.34
N ASN A 342 -5.71 -16.11 22.10
CA ASN A 342 -4.84 -16.25 20.93
C ASN A 342 -4.45 -14.88 20.35
N GLN A 343 -3.66 -14.13 21.12
CA GLN A 343 -3.21 -12.77 20.78
C GLN A 343 -2.44 -12.73 19.44
N ARG A 344 -1.72 -13.81 19.12
CA ARG A 344 -0.97 -13.93 17.86
C ARG A 344 -1.90 -14.00 16.65
N ALA A 345 -2.96 -14.82 16.71
CA ALA A 345 -3.94 -14.91 15.62
C ALA A 345 -4.76 -13.61 15.51
N LEU A 346 -5.17 -13.01 16.63
CA LEU A 346 -5.85 -11.71 16.66
C LEU A 346 -5.03 -10.62 15.97
N ALA A 347 -3.73 -10.50 16.30
CA ALA A 347 -2.84 -9.53 15.65
C ALA A 347 -2.69 -9.81 14.15
N LEU A 348 -2.58 -11.08 13.76
CA LEU A 348 -2.53 -11.47 12.35
C LEU A 348 -3.80 -11.05 11.60
N TYR A 349 -4.98 -11.39 12.12
CA TYR A 349 -6.26 -11.09 11.47
C TYR A 349 -6.49 -9.58 11.35
N ARG A 350 -6.20 -8.79 12.40
CA ARG A 350 -6.27 -7.32 12.32
C ARG A 350 -5.36 -6.75 11.23
N ARG A 351 -4.11 -7.22 11.14
CA ARG A 351 -3.18 -6.80 10.07
C ARG A 351 -3.67 -7.21 8.68
N LEU A 352 -4.41 -8.31 8.59
CA LEU A 352 -5.07 -8.75 7.37
C LEU A 352 -6.43 -8.07 7.17
N GLY A 353 -6.76 -6.97 7.86
CA GLY A 353 -7.97 -6.19 7.60
C GLY A 353 -9.26 -6.79 8.15
N PHE A 354 -9.19 -7.76 9.06
CA PHE A 354 -10.38 -8.24 9.78
C PHE A 354 -10.77 -7.27 10.89
N THR A 355 -12.06 -7.02 11.01
CA THR A 355 -12.66 -6.21 12.08
C THR A 355 -13.48 -7.09 13.01
N GLN A 356 -13.52 -6.75 14.29
CA GLN A 356 -14.37 -7.46 15.25
C GLN A 356 -15.82 -7.02 15.06
N VAL A 357 -16.73 -8.00 14.90
CA VAL A 357 -18.17 -7.77 14.71
C VAL A 357 -19.01 -8.26 15.88
N GLY A 358 -18.42 -9.03 16.80
CA GLY A 358 -19.14 -9.51 17.97
C GLY A 358 -18.30 -10.40 18.89
N ILE A 359 -18.95 -10.90 19.93
CA ILE A 359 -18.41 -11.87 20.89
C ILE A 359 -19.42 -12.99 21.10
N ARG A 360 -19.01 -14.25 20.96
CA ARG A 360 -19.81 -15.41 21.39
C ARG A 360 -19.39 -15.81 22.79
N LYS A 361 -20.31 -15.68 23.75
CA LYS A 361 -20.03 -15.99 25.15
C LYS A 361 -19.84 -17.48 25.38
N GLY A 362 -18.82 -17.85 26.14
CA GLY A 362 -18.51 -19.23 26.51
C GLY A 362 -18.45 -20.16 25.31
N TYR A 363 -17.79 -19.77 24.23
CA TYR A 363 -17.76 -20.54 22.99
C TYR A 363 -16.75 -21.69 23.04
N TYR A 364 -15.53 -21.46 23.52
CA TYR A 364 -14.47 -22.47 23.54
C TYR A 364 -14.28 -23.13 24.92
N PRO A 365 -13.91 -24.42 24.99
CA PRO A 365 -13.50 -25.04 26.25
C PRO A 365 -12.14 -24.50 26.73
N ASN A 366 -11.97 -24.33 28.05
CA ASN A 366 -10.80 -23.68 28.66
C ASN A 366 -10.15 -24.46 29.83
N SER A 367 -10.56 -25.72 30.08
CA SER A 367 -9.97 -26.58 31.12
C SER A 367 -10.21 -28.06 30.83
N ALA A 368 -9.20 -28.91 31.05
CA ALA A 368 -9.29 -30.38 30.96
C ALA A 368 -9.69 -31.04 32.31
N THR A 369 -10.02 -30.25 33.33
CA THR A 369 -10.42 -30.74 34.67
C THR A 369 -11.90 -30.45 34.95
N ALA A 370 -12.45 -31.12 35.98
CA ALA A 370 -13.89 -31.32 36.23
C ALA A 370 -14.80 -30.06 36.34
N SER A 371 -14.26 -28.84 36.29
CA SER A 371 -15.03 -27.64 36.01
C SER A 371 -14.65 -27.09 34.63
N VAL A 372 -15.55 -27.28 33.65
CA VAL A 372 -15.37 -26.72 32.30
C VAL A 372 -15.62 -25.22 32.37
N THR A 373 -14.56 -24.45 32.60
CA THR A 373 -14.60 -23.02 32.29
C THR A 373 -14.58 -22.88 30.77
N ARG A 374 -15.43 -21.99 30.25
CA ARG A 374 -15.50 -21.70 28.81
C ARG A 374 -14.97 -20.30 28.55
N GLU A 375 -14.20 -20.18 27.49
CA GLU A 375 -13.68 -18.91 26.98
C GLU A 375 -14.63 -18.38 25.90
N ASP A 376 -14.79 -17.07 25.83
CA ASP A 376 -15.52 -16.43 24.75
C ASP A 376 -14.82 -16.62 23.39
N ALA A 377 -15.51 -16.35 22.29
CA ALA A 377 -14.88 -16.20 20.98
C ALA A 377 -15.10 -14.79 20.44
N VAL A 378 -14.02 -14.17 19.95
CA VAL A 378 -14.09 -12.94 19.17
C VAL A 378 -14.53 -13.33 17.76
N VAL A 379 -15.66 -12.78 17.32
CA VAL A 379 -16.13 -12.96 15.94
C VAL A 379 -15.55 -11.84 15.10
N MET A 380 -14.82 -12.20 14.05
CA MET A 380 -14.20 -11.25 13.15
C MET A 380 -14.70 -11.43 11.71
N ARG A 381 -14.82 -10.32 10.99
CA ARG A 381 -15.28 -10.28 9.60
C ARG A 381 -14.29 -9.49 8.75
N ARG A 382 -14.19 -9.87 7.48
CA ARG A 382 -13.53 -9.07 6.44
C ARG A 382 -14.30 -9.20 5.13
N ASN A 383 -14.46 -8.07 4.44
CA ASN A 383 -14.94 -8.09 3.05
C ASN A 383 -13.82 -8.56 2.12
N LEU A 384 -14.18 -9.44 1.20
CA LEU A 384 -13.33 -9.95 0.12
C LEU A 384 -13.57 -9.21 -1.20
N GLU A 385 -14.71 -8.51 -1.32
CA GLU A 385 -15.01 -7.58 -2.42
C GLU A 385 -14.02 -6.41 -2.48
N HIS A 386 -14.00 -5.81 -3.67
CA HIS A 386 -12.90 -5.00 -4.17
C HIS A 386 -12.53 -3.80 -3.30
#